data_AF-W2FY31-F1
#
_entry.id   AF-W2FY31-F1
#
_cell.length_a   1.000
_cell.length_b   1.000
_cell.length_c   1.000
_cell.angle_alpha   90.00
_cell.angle_beta   90.00
_cell.angle_gamma   90.00
#
_symmetry.space_group_name_H-M   'P 1'
#
loop_
_entity.id
_entity.type
_entity.pdbx_description
1 polymer ?
#
loop_
_entity_poly.entity_id
_entity_poly.type
_entity_poly.pdbx_seq_one_letter_code
_entity_poly.pdbx_strand_id
1 'polypeptide(L)'
;IDQLAYGPTVSDTTPFSFGWERDARGKPDVGNDSDENPFLVGLTTKRLLLNAARDPESFVFHMGATFKLNQVRYPVFVCGISDRCRSFHLVAL
;
A
#
# COMPACT_ATOMS: atom_id res chain seq x y z
N ILE A 1 14.19 5.53 6.21
CA ILE A 1 13.24 4.64 5.52
C ILE A 1 13.76 3.20 5.42
N ASP A 2 15.09 2.98 5.39
CA ASP A 2 15.68 1.64 5.23
C ASP A 2 15.29 0.60 6.30
N GLN A 3 14.94 1.03 7.52
CA GLN A 3 14.40 0.14 8.57
C GLN A 3 12.97 -0.37 8.31
N LEU A 4 12.30 0.12 7.26
CA LEU A 4 10.90 -0.21 6.92
C LEU A 4 10.78 -0.83 5.52
N ALA A 5 11.86 -1.38 4.95
CA ALA A 5 11.81 -2.04 3.65
C ALA A 5 11.35 -3.51 3.78
N TYR A 6 10.58 -4.00 2.80
CA TYR A 6 10.24 -5.43 2.73
C TYR A 6 11.50 -6.30 2.67
N GLY A 7 11.55 -7.33 3.50
CA GLY A 7 12.66 -8.28 3.51
C GLY A 7 12.33 -9.57 4.27
N PRO A 8 13.19 -10.60 4.15
CA PRO A 8 12.99 -11.89 4.81
C PRO A 8 12.95 -11.76 6.34
N THR A 9 13.68 -10.79 6.91
CA THR A 9 13.78 -10.55 8.35
C THR A 9 12.59 -9.78 8.94
N VAL A 10 11.75 -9.15 8.10
CA VAL A 10 10.57 -8.41 8.56
C VAL A 10 9.50 -9.40 9.03
N SER A 11 8.98 -9.24 10.24
CA SER A 11 7.92 -10.12 10.75
C SER A 11 6.59 -9.91 10.00
N ASP A 12 5.67 -10.87 10.08
CA ASP A 12 4.45 -10.83 9.27
C ASP A 12 3.51 -9.66 9.61
N THR A 13 3.57 -9.16 10.84
CA THR A 13 2.73 -8.05 11.33
C THR A 13 3.48 -6.73 11.40
N THR A 14 4.80 -6.74 11.16
CA THR A 14 5.58 -5.50 11.11
C THR A 14 5.22 -4.74 9.85
N PRO A 15 4.79 -3.46 9.96
CA PRO A 15 4.51 -2.66 8.79
C PRO A 15 5.80 -2.29 8.06
N PHE A 16 5.72 -2.25 6.74
CA PHE A 16 6.79 -1.80 5.86
C PHE A 16 6.21 -0.91 4.75
N SER A 17 7.05 -0.05 4.19
CA SER A 17 6.68 0.85 3.12
C SER A 17 7.04 0.28 1.75
N PHE A 18 6.23 0.56 0.74
CA PHE A 18 6.50 0.25 -0.65
C PHE A 18 6.14 1.44 -1.55
N GLY A 19 6.71 1.48 -2.75
CA GLY A 19 6.42 2.49 -3.77
C GLY A 19 6.26 1.81 -5.11
N TRP A 20 5.77 2.56 -6.10
CA TRP A 20 5.62 2.07 -7.48
C TRP A 20 6.98 1.83 -8.12
N GLU A 21 7.80 2.88 -8.16
CA GLU A 21 9.12 2.85 -8.78
C GLU A 21 10.22 2.70 -7.73
N ARG A 22 11.40 2.25 -8.17
CA ARG A 22 12.58 2.15 -7.31
C ARG A 22 13.72 2.93 -7.93
N ASP A 23 14.48 3.61 -7.09
CA ASP A 23 15.69 4.30 -7.52
C ASP A 23 16.81 3.30 -7.90
N ALA A 24 17.93 3.82 -8.41
CA ALA A 24 19.10 3.03 -8.77
C ALA A 24 19.73 2.25 -7.58
N ARG A 25 19.31 2.53 -6.34
CA ARG A 25 19.74 1.85 -5.11
C ARG A 25 18.68 0.85 -4.61
N GLY A 26 17.59 0.67 -5.35
CA GLY A 26 16.50 -0.25 -5.03
C GLY A 26 15.53 0.26 -3.96
N LYS A 27 15.65 1.53 -3.55
CA LYS A 27 14.76 2.17 -2.57
C LYS A 27 13.49 2.65 -3.28
N PRO A 28 12.31 2.60 -2.63
CA PRO A 28 11.10 3.18 -3.20
C PRO A 28 11.32 4.64 -3.57
N ASP A 29 11.05 4.99 -4.83
CA ASP A 29 10.85 6.37 -5.22
C ASP A 29 9.46 6.78 -4.72
N VAL A 30 9.45 7.81 -3.89
CA VAL A 30 8.24 8.32 -3.23
C VAL A 30 7.76 9.61 -3.87
N GLY A 31 8.43 10.12 -4.90
CA GLY A 31 8.12 11.40 -5.51
C GLY A 31 8.57 12.62 -4.70
N ASN A 32 8.33 13.81 -5.26
CA ASN A 32 8.84 15.08 -4.73
C ASN A 32 7.73 16.10 -4.41
N ASP A 33 6.47 15.66 -4.33
CA ASP A 33 5.28 16.50 -4.05
C ASP A 33 4.93 17.51 -5.16
N SER A 34 5.49 17.37 -6.36
CA SER A 34 5.03 18.10 -7.54
C SER A 34 3.83 17.42 -8.20
N ASP A 35 3.09 18.15 -9.03
CA ASP A 35 1.99 17.57 -9.82
C ASP A 35 2.50 16.51 -10.81
N GLU A 36 3.73 16.68 -11.32
CA GLU A 36 4.38 15.73 -12.23
C GLU A 36 4.94 14.50 -11.52
N ASN A 37 5.33 14.64 -10.25
CA ASN A 37 5.90 13.56 -9.43
C ASN A 37 5.36 13.64 -7.99
N PRO A 38 4.08 13.27 -7.78
CA PRO A 38 3.41 13.45 -6.50
C PRO A 38 4.03 12.57 -5.42
N PHE A 39 3.97 13.03 -4.17
CA PHE A 39 4.45 12.21 -3.06
C PHE A 39 3.53 11.00 -2.83
N LEU A 40 4.03 9.79 -3.08
CA LEU A 40 3.28 8.53 -2.93
C LEU A 40 4.11 7.50 -2.16
N VAL A 41 3.54 6.99 -1.07
CA VAL A 41 4.11 5.88 -0.31
C VAL A 41 2.99 4.96 0.16
N GLY A 42 3.14 3.67 -0.13
CA GLY A 42 2.25 2.62 0.37
C GLY A 42 2.77 2.02 1.67
N LEU A 43 1.87 1.60 2.54
CA LEU A 43 2.13 0.93 3.80
C LEU A 43 1.34 -0.38 3.87
N THR A 44 2.01 -1.47 4.23
CA THR A 44 1.36 -2.78 4.40
C THR A 44 2.13 -3.65 5.39
N THR A 45 1.64 -4.86 5.65
CA THR A 45 2.32 -5.94 6.38
C THR A 45 2.26 -7.20 5.54
N LYS A 46 3.13 -8.19 5.77
CA LYS A 46 3.05 -9.46 5.02
C LYS A 46 1.70 -10.13 5.25
N ARG A 47 1.16 -10.04 6.47
CA ARG A 47 -0.16 -10.58 6.82
C ARG A 47 -1.30 -9.92 6.05
N LEU A 48 -1.23 -8.62 5.77
CA LEU A 48 -2.23 -7.95 4.93
C LEU A 48 -2.11 -8.35 3.46
N LEU A 49 -0.89 -8.53 2.94
CA LEU A 49 -0.68 -9.02 1.58
C LEU A 49 -1.26 -10.42 1.35
N LEU A 50 -1.25 -11.28 2.37
CA LEU A 50 -1.87 -12.60 2.31
C LEU A 50 -3.39 -12.56 2.07
N ASN A 51 -4.06 -11.43 2.35
CA ASN A 51 -5.47 -11.29 1.97
C ASN A 51 -5.64 -11.40 0.46
N ALA A 52 -4.74 -10.82 -0.34
CA ALA A 52 -4.76 -10.88 -1.80
C ALA A 52 -4.12 -12.14 -2.40
N ALA A 53 -3.50 -13.00 -1.58
CA ALA A 53 -2.91 -14.28 -2.01
C ALA A 53 -3.98 -15.37 -2.20
N ARG A 54 -4.96 -15.08 -3.08
CA ARG A 54 -6.10 -15.93 -3.39
C ARG A 54 -6.28 -15.98 -4.91
N ASP A 55 -7.12 -16.90 -5.38
CA ASP A 55 -7.55 -16.92 -6.78
C ASP A 55 -8.15 -15.54 -7.17
N PRO A 56 -7.64 -14.85 -8.21
CA PRO A 56 -8.16 -13.55 -8.63
C PRO A 56 -9.66 -13.56 -8.99
N GLU A 57 -10.21 -14.71 -9.39
CA GLU A 57 -11.65 -14.86 -9.65
C GLU A 57 -12.49 -14.99 -8.37
N SER A 58 -11.86 -15.05 -7.20
CA SER A 58 -12.52 -15.26 -5.91
C SER A 58 -12.83 -13.98 -5.13
N PHE A 59 -12.35 -12.82 -5.58
CA PHE A 59 -12.54 -11.55 -4.89
C PHE A 59 -12.72 -10.37 -5.86
N VAL A 60 -13.24 -9.26 -5.33
CA VAL A 60 -13.27 -7.97 -6.01
C VAL A 60 -12.19 -7.08 -5.39
N PHE A 61 -11.30 -6.53 -6.22
CA PHE A 61 -10.31 -5.56 -5.77
C PHE A 61 -10.94 -4.17 -5.67
N HIS A 62 -10.70 -3.49 -4.55
CA HIS A 62 -11.14 -2.13 -4.29
C HIS A 62 -9.94 -1.22 -4.04
N MET A 63 -9.94 -0.07 -4.71
CA MET A 63 -9.04 1.04 -4.44
C MET A 63 -9.87 2.28 -4.19
N GLY A 64 -9.75 2.87 -3.01
CA GLY A 64 -10.40 4.12 -2.64
C GLY A 64 -9.37 5.19 -2.28
N ALA A 65 -9.75 6.47 -2.38
CA ALA A 65 -8.94 7.59 -1.93
C ALA A 65 -9.76 8.46 -0.98
N THR A 66 -9.17 8.81 0.17
CA THR A 66 -9.76 9.74 1.14
C THR A 66 -8.95 11.02 1.15
N PHE A 67 -9.61 12.14 0.84
CA PHE A 67 -9.01 13.47 0.90
C PHE A 67 -9.43 14.17 2.18
N LYS A 68 -8.47 14.43 3.07
CA LYS A 68 -8.71 15.23 4.26
C LYS A 68 -8.48 16.70 3.94
N LEU A 69 -9.55 17.44 3.62
CA LEU A 69 -9.48 18.83 3.15
C LEU A 69 -8.95 19.84 4.21
N ASN A 70 -8.82 19.43 5.47
CA ASN A 70 -8.40 20.29 6.59
C ASN A 70 -6.99 19.98 7.15
N GLN A 71 -6.28 19.02 6.58
CA GLN A 71 -4.84 18.79 6.82
C GLN A 71 -4.14 18.73 5.46
N VAL A 72 -2.80 18.72 5.44
CA VAL A 72 -1.97 18.72 4.22
C VAL A 72 -2.59 17.79 3.17
N ARG A 73 -2.73 18.27 1.93
CA ARG A 73 -3.61 17.74 0.86
C ARG A 73 -3.24 16.34 0.33
N TYR A 74 -2.52 15.53 1.09
CA TYR A 74 -2.15 14.19 0.71
C TYR A 74 -3.38 13.27 0.74
N PRO A 75 -3.79 12.69 -0.41
CA PRO A 75 -4.77 11.63 -0.38
C PRO A 75 -4.22 10.41 0.35
N VAL A 76 -5.05 9.78 1.17
CA VAL A 76 -4.77 8.43 1.66
C VAL A 76 -5.49 7.46 0.75
N PHE A 77 -4.73 6.60 0.08
CA PHE A 77 -5.31 5.50 -0.68
C PHE A 77 -5.60 4.32 0.25
N VAL A 78 -6.62 3.54 -0.07
CA VAL A 78 -6.94 2.31 0.65
C VAL A 78 -7.16 1.24 -0.40
N CYS A 79 -6.30 0.21 -0.37
CA CYS A 79 -6.42 -0.96 -1.22
C CYS A 79 -6.91 -2.14 -0.37
N GLY A 80 -7.93 -2.83 -0.84
CA GLY A 80 -8.44 -4.03 -0.20
C GLY A 80 -9.20 -4.92 -1.16
N ILE A 81 -9.64 -6.06 -0.67
CA ILE A 81 -10.44 -7.01 -1.44
C ILE A 81 -11.75 -7.31 -0.74
N SER A 82 -12.82 -7.52 -1.48
CA SER A 82 -14.05 -8.10 -0.96
C SER A 82 -14.19 -9.54 -1.39
N ASP A 83 -14.47 -10.44 -0.45
CA ASP A 83 -14.70 -11.85 -0.75
C ASP A 83 -16.15 -12.14 -1.16
N ARG A 84 -16.43 -13.41 -1.53
CA ARG A 84 -17.78 -13.88 -1.88
C ARG A 84 -18.79 -13.74 -0.74
N CYS A 85 -18.32 -13.66 0.52
CA CYS A 85 -19.13 -13.41 1.70
C CYS A 85 -19.38 -11.92 1.94
N ARG A 86 -18.99 -11.04 1.00
CA ARG A 86 -19.13 -9.58 1.07
C ARG A 86 -18.34 -8.96 2.23
N SER A 87 -17.32 -9.64 2.72
CA SER A 87 -16.41 -9.12 3.75
C SER A 87 -15.24 -8.41 3.10
N PHE A 88 -14.94 -7.20 3.58
CA PHE A 88 -13.80 -6.41 3.13
C PHE A 88 -12.54 -6.79 3.94
N HIS A 89 -11.43 -7.02 3.23
CA HIS A 89 -10.12 -7.34 3.78
C HIS A 89 -9.11 -6.29 3.31
N LEU A 90 -8.51 -5.57 4.27
CA LEU A 90 -7.47 -4.58 3.98
C LEU A 90 -6.22 -5.25 3.40
N VAL A 91 -5.60 -4.63 2.39
CA VAL A 91 -4.34 -5.09 1.78
C VAL A 91 -3.24 -4.05 1.96
N ALA A 92 -3.52 -2.77 1.70
CA ALA A 92 -2.55 -1.69 1.87
C ALA A 92 -3.24 -0.33 2.07
N LEU A 93 -2.48 0.61 2.62
CA LEU A 93 -2.79 2.04 2.69
C LEU A 93 -1.77 2.82 1.85
#